data_AF-A0A7V9HUI6-F1
#
_entry.id   AF-A0A7V9HUI6-F1
#
_cell.length_a   1.000
_cell.length_b   1.000
_cell.length_c   1.000
_cell.angle_alpha   90.00
_cell.angle_beta   90.00
_cell.angle_gamma   90.00
#
_symmetry.space_group_name_H-M   'P 1'
#
loop_
_entity.id
_entity.type
_entity.pdbx_description
1 polymer ?
#
loop_
_entity_poly.entity_id
_entity_poly.type
_entity_poly.pdbx_seq_one_letter_code
_entity_poly.pdbx_strand_id
1 'polypeptide(L)'
;LRSTGSFYFHCDPHASHYVKVELDRVFGFGNFRNEIVWKRTNVHSDSKRWSDVGDRLLYYVKDARAGFVWNPLWMRHSAEYLASKYRHVDSDGRRYEPDNMTASSR
;
A
#
# COMPACT_ATOMS: atom_id res chain seq x y z
N LEU A 1 -12.74 12.42 -12.10
CA LEU A 1 -12.71 11.90 -10.71
C LEU A 1 -13.46 12.85 -9.79
N ARG A 2 -14.24 12.35 -8.81
CA ARG A 2 -14.75 13.19 -7.71
C ARG A 2 -13.59 13.74 -6.88
N SER A 3 -13.80 14.82 -6.15
CA SER A 3 -12.77 15.44 -5.29
C SER A 3 -12.15 14.44 -4.30
N THR A 4 -12.97 13.54 -3.77
CA THR A 4 -12.56 12.50 -2.81
C THR A 4 -12.05 11.20 -3.44
N GLY A 5 -11.97 11.14 -4.76
CA GLY A 5 -11.67 9.90 -5.48
C GLY A 5 -10.16 9.60 -5.55
N SER A 6 -9.89 8.31 -5.75
CA SER A 6 -8.55 7.74 -5.93
C SER A 6 -8.34 7.21 -7.35
N PHE A 7 -7.11 7.35 -7.85
CA PHE A 7 -6.67 6.83 -9.14
C PHE A 7 -5.50 5.88 -8.93
N TYR A 8 -5.58 4.69 -9.54
CA TYR A 8 -4.55 3.68 -9.48
C TYR A 8 -4.12 3.32 -10.90
N PHE A 9 -2.81 3.33 -11.15
CA PHE A 9 -2.24 2.97 -12.44
C PHE A 9 -1.25 1.83 -12.29
N HIS A 10 -1.52 0.70 -12.93
CA HIS A 10 -0.67 -0.49 -12.93
C HIS A 10 0.20 -0.48 -14.17
N CYS A 11 1.51 -0.57 -13.98
CA CYS A 11 2.44 -0.83 -15.06
C CYS A 11 3.65 -1.63 -14.58
N ASP A 12 4.47 -2.04 -15.53
CA ASP A 12 5.78 -2.61 -15.26
C ASP A 12 6.76 -1.53 -14.75
N PRO A 13 7.91 -1.94 -14.18
CA PRO A 13 8.92 -1.00 -13.67
C PRO A 13 9.64 -0.15 -14.73
N HIS A 14 9.64 -0.54 -16.01
CA HIS A 14 10.29 0.25 -17.06
C HIS A 14 9.47 1.50 -17.39
N ALA A 15 8.15 1.38 -17.46
CA ALA A 15 7.26 2.50 -17.78
C ALA A 15 6.94 3.38 -16.56
N SER A 16 7.04 2.85 -15.34
CA SER A 16 6.52 3.49 -14.13
C SER A 16 7.03 4.91 -13.92
N HIS A 17 8.33 5.14 -14.09
CA HIS A 17 8.93 6.46 -13.87
C HIS A 17 8.46 7.51 -14.89
N TYR A 18 8.34 7.12 -16.17
CA TYR A 18 7.85 8.01 -17.22
C TYR A 18 6.39 8.36 -17.00
N VAL A 19 5.55 7.35 -16.74
CA VAL A 19 4.12 7.56 -16.48
C VAL A 19 3.92 8.38 -15.22
N LYS A 20 4.72 8.16 -14.18
CA LYS A 20 4.65 8.95 -12.95
C LYS A 20 4.85 10.45 -13.24
N VAL A 21 5.83 10.82 -14.05
CA VAL A 21 6.08 12.23 -14.39
C VAL A 21 4.88 12.84 -15.11
N GLU A 22 4.25 12.12 -16.03
CA GLU A 22 3.05 12.61 -16.71
C GLU A 22 1.84 12.69 -15.77
N LEU A 23 1.68 11.72 -14.87
CA LEU A 23 0.62 11.74 -13.86
C LEU A 23 0.83 12.88 -12.84
N ASP A 24 2.07 13.21 -12.49
CA ASP A 24 2.39 14.38 -11.66
C ASP A 24 1.95 15.68 -12.34
N ARG A 25 2.02 15.79 -13.67
CA ARG A 25 1.52 16.97 -14.41
C ARG A 25 0.00 17.03 -14.43
N VAL A 26 -0.68 15.89 -14.50
CA VAL A 26 -2.15 15.81 -14.57
C VAL A 26 -2.80 15.96 -13.20
N PHE A 27 -2.28 15.28 -12.19
CA PHE A 27 -2.83 15.25 -10.84
C PHE A 27 -2.13 16.22 -9.89
N GLY A 28 -0.90 16.65 -10.19
CA GLY A 28 -0.06 17.40 -9.27
C GLY A 28 0.80 16.48 -8.40
N PHE A 29 2.08 16.81 -8.26
CA PHE A 29 3.03 16.07 -7.43
C PHE A 29 2.53 15.87 -5.98
N GLY A 30 1.90 16.91 -5.42
CA GLY A 30 1.33 16.89 -4.07
C GLY A 30 0.10 16.01 -3.89
N ASN A 31 -0.37 15.32 -4.93
CA ASN A 31 -1.49 14.39 -4.92
C ASN A 31 -1.07 12.91 -5.11
N PHE A 32 0.21 12.64 -5.38
CA PHE A 32 0.76 11.28 -5.33
C PHE A 32 0.76 10.77 -3.89
N ARG A 33 0.27 9.55 -3.64
CA ARG A 33 0.15 8.98 -2.28
C ARG A 33 1.18 7.91 -2.01
N ASN A 34 1.29 6.91 -2.90
CA ASN A 34 2.21 5.81 -2.70
C ASN A 34 2.50 5.06 -4.00
N GLU A 35 3.62 4.36 -4.03
CA GLU A 35 3.92 3.32 -5.03
C GLU A 35 3.80 1.96 -4.35
N ILE A 36 2.91 1.13 -4.86
CA ILE A 36 2.73 -0.24 -4.36
C ILE A 36 3.53 -1.17 -5.27
N VAL A 37 4.47 -1.89 -4.68
CA VAL A 37 5.29 -2.89 -5.39
C VAL A 37 4.61 -4.24 -5.29
N TRP A 38 4.10 -4.75 -6.41
CA TRP A 38 3.42 -6.05 -6.45
C TRP A 38 4.35 -7.13 -6.98
N LYS A 39 4.79 -8.04 -6.11
CA LYS A 39 5.52 -9.26 -6.51
C LYS A 39 4.55 -10.29 -7.15
N ARG A 40 4.70 -10.54 -8.45
CA ARG A 40 3.94 -11.54 -9.24
C ARG A 40 4.35 -12.99 -8.94
N THR A 41 5.65 -13.24 -8.88
CA THR A 41 6.20 -14.60 -8.78
C THR A 41 7.46 -14.66 -7.90
N ASN A 42 7.91 -15.86 -7.57
CA ASN A 42 9.19 -16.07 -6.91
C ASN A 42 10.36 -15.81 -7.86
N VAL A 43 11.51 -15.49 -7.27
CA VAL A 43 12.76 -15.32 -8.00
C VAL A 43 13.16 -16.67 -8.61
N HIS A 44 13.54 -16.67 -9.88
CA HIS A 44 13.98 -17.87 -10.59
C HIS A 44 15.51 -17.90 -10.64
N SER A 45 16.10 -19.08 -10.43
CA SER A 45 17.56 -19.27 -10.24
C SER A 45 18.35 -19.35 -11.56
N ASP A 46 17.68 -19.33 -12.70
CA ASP A 46 18.23 -19.53 -14.04
C ASP A 46 18.45 -18.22 -14.82
N SER A 47 18.41 -17.08 -14.12
CA SER A 47 18.47 -15.77 -14.75
C SER A 47 19.90 -15.26 -14.94
N LYS A 48 20.23 -14.82 -16.16
CA LYS A 48 21.45 -14.06 -16.49
C LYS A 48 21.42 -12.60 -16.00
N ARG A 49 20.32 -12.19 -15.36
CA ARG A 49 20.06 -10.83 -14.85
C ARG A 49 19.21 -10.86 -13.58
N TRP A 50 18.90 -9.73 -12.99
CA TRP A 50 17.91 -9.66 -11.90
C TRP A 50 16.52 -10.08 -12.41
N SER A 51 15.81 -10.92 -11.65
CA SER A 51 14.49 -11.39 -12.04
C SER A 51 13.45 -10.27 -11.97
N ASP A 52 12.79 -10.00 -13.09
CA ASP A 52 11.64 -9.09 -13.13
C ASP A 52 10.39 -9.83 -12.64
N VAL A 53 10.20 -9.80 -11.32
CA VAL A 53 9.09 -10.45 -10.65
C VAL A 53 8.04 -9.46 -10.16
N GLY A 54 8.21 -8.16 -10.43
CA GLY A 54 7.45 -7.12 -9.74
C GLY A 54 6.80 -6.13 -10.69
N ASP A 55 5.56 -5.74 -10.40
CA ASP A 55 4.91 -4.59 -11.01
C ASP A 55 4.90 -3.41 -10.07
N ARG A 56 4.52 -2.25 -10.62
CA ARG A 56 4.28 -1.01 -9.90
C ARG A 56 2.83 -0.59 -10.06
N LEU A 57 2.19 -0.25 -8.94
CA LEU A 57 0.89 0.38 -8.92
C LEU A 57 1.03 1.77 -8.30
N LEU A 58 0.87 2.80 -9.13
CA LEU A 58 0.96 4.20 -8.73
C LEU A 58 -0.39 4.65 -8.18
N TYR A 59 -0.42 5.16 -6.94
CA TYR A 59 -1.63 5.63 -6.28
C TYR A 59 -1.64 7.16 -6.18
N TYR A 60 -2.64 7.78 -6.78
CA TYR A 60 -2.96 9.19 -6.70
C TYR A 60 -4.34 9.43 -6.10
N VAL A 61 -4.54 10.60 -5.50
CA VAL A 61 -5.87 11.12 -5.14
C VAL A 61 -6.19 12.34 -6.00
N LYS A 62 -7.47 12.66 -6.20
CA LYS A 62 -7.84 13.83 -7.01
C LYS A 62 -7.46 15.14 -6.34
N ASP A 63 -7.71 15.27 -5.05
CA ASP A 63 -7.36 16.44 -4.25
C ASP A 63 -7.01 16.02 -2.82
N ALA A 64 -5.72 16.06 -2.48
CA ALA A 64 -5.23 15.73 -1.16
C ALA A 64 -5.73 16.71 -0.07
N ARG A 65 -6.03 17.97 -0.42
CA ARG A 65 -6.44 19.01 0.52
C ARG A 65 -7.91 18.92 0.87
N ALA A 66 -8.74 18.50 -0.09
CA ALA A 66 -10.17 18.28 0.13
C ALA A 66 -10.50 17.00 0.92
N GLY A 67 -9.48 16.19 1.23
CA GLY A 67 -9.65 14.87 1.82
C GLY A 67 -10.02 13.82 0.77
N PHE A 68 -9.66 12.57 1.05
CA PHE A 68 -9.96 11.41 0.20
C PHE A 68 -10.55 10.28 1.04
N VAL A 69 -11.33 9.40 0.40
CA VAL A 69 -11.92 8.26 1.10
C VAL A 69 -10.92 7.12 1.11
N TRP A 70 -10.45 6.76 2.30
CA TRP A 70 -9.72 5.51 2.53
C TRP A 70 -10.69 4.45 3.08
N ASN A 71 -10.83 3.35 2.34
CA ASN A 71 -11.67 2.23 2.74
C ASN A 71 -10.78 1.08 3.22
N PRO A 72 -10.46 1.00 4.53
CA PRO A 72 -9.68 -0.11 5.04
C PRO A 72 -10.46 -1.42 4.84
N LEU A 73 -9.81 -2.39 4.20
CA LEU A 73 -10.35 -3.74 4.07
C LEU A 73 -10.07 -4.50 5.37
N TRP A 74 -11.10 -4.68 6.19
CA TRP A 74 -11.02 -5.50 7.39
C TRP A 74 -11.33 -6.95 7.02
N MET A 75 -10.35 -7.83 7.18
CA MET A 75 -10.61 -9.26 7.21
C MET A 75 -10.71 -9.72 8.66
N ARG A 76 -11.74 -10.52 8.98
CA ARG A 76 -11.84 -11.13 10.31
C ARG A 76 -10.64 -12.05 10.51
N HIS A 77 -9.85 -11.77 11.54
CA HIS A 77 -8.80 -12.68 11.97
C HIS A 77 -9.41 -14.00 12.47
N SER A 78 -8.73 -15.11 12.21
CA SER A 78 -9.07 -16.39 12.83
C SER A 78 -8.83 -16.31 14.34
N ALA A 79 -9.56 -17.11 15.12
CA ALA A 79 -9.38 -17.18 16.57
C ALA A 79 -7.94 -17.59 16.96
N GLU A 80 -7.33 -18.48 16.17
CA GLU A 80 -5.95 -18.92 16.32
C GLU A 80 -4.92 -17.81 16.07
N TYR A 81 -5.16 -16.97 15.06
CA TYR A 81 -4.32 -15.80 14.79
C TYR A 81 -4.39 -14.79 15.95
N LEU A 82 -5.60 -14.54 16.47
CA LEU A 82 -5.77 -13.63 17.62
C LEU A 82 -5.09 -14.15 18.89
N ALA A 83 -5.11 -15.47 19.13
CA ALA A 83 -4.47 -16.07 20.30
C ALA A 83 -2.93 -16.15 20.18
N SER A 84 -2.39 -16.26 18.96
CA SER A 84 -0.95 -16.30 18.74
C SER A 84 -0.31 -14.92 18.75
N LYS A 85 -0.95 -13.93 18.13
CA LYS A 85 -0.39 -12.60 17.89
C LYS A 85 -0.76 -11.57 18.96
N TYR A 86 -2.03 -11.53 19.39
CA TYR A 86 -2.53 -10.54 20.33
C TYR A 86 -2.69 -11.12 21.74
N ARG A 87 -1.59 -11.55 22.34
CA ARG A 87 -1.54 -12.24 23.64
C ARG A 87 -1.63 -11.29 24.84
N HIS A 88 -1.23 -10.03 24.66
CA HIS A 88 -1.18 -9.06 25.74
C HIS A 88 -2.46 -8.23 25.76
N VAL A 89 -2.88 -7.83 26.95
CA VAL A 89 -4.09 -7.03 27.17
C VAL A 89 -3.67 -5.78 27.94
N ASP A 90 -4.01 -4.61 27.41
CA ASP A 90 -3.84 -3.34 28.11
C ASP A 90 -4.80 -3.27 29.31
N SER A 91 -4.50 -2.39 30.25
CA SER A 91 -5.41 -1.93 31.32
C SER A 91 -6.83 -1.59 30.83
N ASP A 92 -6.98 -1.09 29.60
CA ASP A 92 -8.28 -0.79 28.97
C ASP A 92 -8.95 -2.01 28.29
N GLY A 93 -8.40 -3.21 28.41
CA GLY A 93 -8.97 -4.44 27.85
C GLY A 93 -8.68 -4.68 26.35
N ARG A 94 -7.96 -3.77 25.69
CA ARG A 94 -7.55 -3.92 24.29
C ARG A 94 -6.40 -4.93 24.17
N ARG A 95 -6.55 -5.91 23.28
CA ARG A 95 -5.45 -6.84 22.97
C ARG A 95 -4.40 -6.18 22.07
N TYR A 96 -3.12 -6.38 22.35
CA TYR A 96 -2.01 -5.84 21.56
C TYR A 96 -0.89 -6.86 21.35
N GLU A 97 -0.09 -6.63 20.31
CA GLU A 97 1.17 -7.33 20.02
C GLU A 97 2.28 -6.26 20.10
N PRO A 98 3.34 -6.47 20.90
CA PRO A 98 4.55 -5.68 20.78
C PRO A 98 5.28 -6.11 19.49
N ASP A 99 4.86 -5.55 18.36
CA ASP A 99 5.53 -5.71 17.07
C ASP A 99 6.36 -4.44 16.75
N ASN A 100 7.08 -4.47 15.62
CA ASN A 100 7.88 -3.39 15.06
C ASN A 100 7.22 -2.01 15.22
N MET A 101 8.06 -0.96 15.34
CA MET A 101 7.67 0.46 15.41
C MET A 101 6.89 0.91 14.18
N THR A 102 5.65 0.47 14.10
CA THR A 102 4.63 0.97 13.21
C THR A 102 3.79 1.93 14.05
N ALA A 103 3.54 3.12 13.51
CA ALA A 103 2.74 4.11 14.22
C ALA A 103 1.39 3.47 14.58
N SER A 104 1.12 3.33 15.87
CA SER A 104 -0.16 2.85 16.37
C SER A 104 -1.26 3.75 15.81
N SER A 105 -2.21 3.19 15.08
CA SER A 105 -3.41 3.90 14.68
C SER A 105 -4.26 4.16 15.92
N ARG A 106 -4.16 5.39 16.44
CA ARG A 106 -5.26 6.02 17.16
C ARG A 106 -6.26 6.57 16.16
#